data_AF-A0A8I3ADB5-F1
#
_entry.id   AF-A0A8I3ADB5-F1
#
_cell.length_a   1.000
_cell.length_b   1.000
_cell.length_c   1.000
_cell.angle_alpha   90.00
_cell.angle_beta   90.00
_cell.angle_gamma   90.00
#
_symmetry.space_group_name_H-M   'P 1'
#
loop_
_entity.id
_entity.type
_entity.pdbx_description
1 polymer ?
#
loop_
_entity_poly.entity_id
_entity_poly.type
_entity_poly.pdbx_seq_one_letter_code
_entity_poly.pdbx_strand_id
1 'polypeptide(L)'
;MSTFLTSLSLPPDHPDFPSPPVLHAICAVGSLYTAANRQRSGATDFAEQHVIYAKSQIDTHLMSGQELLQCLQGQSLRIAVPLGLNLCPPFHALNTTAKSTSIIPAPLTFVEDETRRNIFWLAYTIDRQYGASNGWAMSLDDNDIAQLLPLPRAKLDAGISISAEHRQWSHLSESYLIHPPELTDSFTLYIKVMLMISRIKNFNHRFRVMEHLGDPGSKSTRMNRWNEPDIRSTTTFSQLDHIVVSFRSFLSHEFKDPVVNNRIDSHLYTTHLALHA
;
A
#
# COMPACT_ATOMS: atom_id res chain seq x y z
N MET A 1 -8.81 32.85 -20.93
CA MET A 1 -8.50 31.57 -20.26
C MET A 1 -9.80 30.80 -20.12
N SER A 2 -9.92 29.64 -20.75
CA SER A 2 -11.08 28.76 -20.54
C SER A 2 -11.01 28.18 -19.12
N THR A 3 -12.15 28.11 -18.44
CA THR A 3 -12.25 27.39 -17.17
C THR A 3 -12.69 25.97 -17.45
N PHE A 4 -12.41 25.04 -16.54
CA PHE A 4 -12.83 23.64 -16.64
C PHE A 4 -14.33 23.49 -16.93
N LEU A 5 -15.18 24.29 -16.27
CA LEU A 5 -16.63 24.29 -16.48
C LEU A 5 -17.02 24.79 -17.87
N THR A 6 -16.28 25.77 -18.41
CA THR A 6 -16.49 26.26 -19.78
C THR A 6 -16.09 25.21 -20.81
N SER A 7 -14.99 24.47 -20.56
CA SER A 7 -14.55 23.36 -21.41
C SER A 7 -15.52 22.16 -21.39
N LEU A 8 -16.20 21.93 -20.26
CA LEU A 8 -17.20 20.85 -20.12
C LEU A 8 -18.47 21.08 -20.97
N SER A 9 -18.73 22.33 -21.36
CA SER A 9 -19.87 22.69 -22.21
C SER A 9 -19.59 22.48 -23.71
N LEU A 10 -18.37 22.10 -24.08
CA LEU A 10 -17.97 21.82 -25.46
C LEU A 10 -18.39 20.40 -25.87
N PRO A 11 -18.52 20.12 -27.18
CA PRO A 11 -18.74 18.77 -27.67
C PRO A 11 -17.60 17.79 -27.31
N PRO A 12 -17.88 16.49 -27.08
CA PRO A 12 -16.86 15.50 -26.67
C PRO A 12 -15.69 15.31 -27.65
N ASP A 13 -15.88 15.69 -28.92
CA ASP A 13 -14.92 15.65 -30.01
C ASP A 13 -14.13 16.96 -30.16
N HIS A 14 -14.42 17.99 -29.35
CA HIS A 14 -13.73 19.27 -29.39
C HIS A 14 -12.33 19.17 -28.74
N PRO A 15 -11.27 19.75 -29.33
CA PRO A 15 -9.89 19.64 -28.81
C PRO A 15 -9.69 20.19 -27.39
N ASP A 16 -10.51 21.17 -27.00
CA ASP A 16 -10.50 21.75 -25.64
C ASP A 16 -11.50 21.08 -24.67
N PHE A 17 -12.18 20.01 -25.08
CA PHE A 17 -13.00 19.20 -24.18
C PHE A 17 -12.11 18.40 -23.21
N PRO A 18 -12.48 18.27 -21.92
CA PRO A 18 -11.65 17.55 -20.97
C PRO A 18 -11.42 16.10 -21.40
N SER A 19 -10.19 15.60 -21.22
CA SER A 19 -9.87 14.24 -21.63
C SER A 19 -10.72 13.21 -20.86
N PRO A 20 -11.15 12.12 -21.52
CA PRO A 20 -11.98 11.09 -20.89
C PRO A 20 -11.45 10.56 -19.54
N PRO A 21 -10.11 10.37 -19.33
CA PRO A 21 -9.57 9.97 -18.03
C PRO A 21 -9.85 10.98 -16.90
N VAL A 22 -9.81 12.28 -17.18
CA VAL A 22 -10.08 13.33 -16.18
C VAL A 22 -11.56 13.31 -15.79
N LEU A 23 -12.45 13.13 -16.77
CA LEU A 23 -13.89 12.98 -16.52
C LEU A 23 -14.20 11.73 -15.70
N HIS A 24 -13.55 10.59 -15.99
CA HIS A 24 -13.70 9.36 -15.21
C HIS A 24 -13.21 9.52 -13.76
N ALA A 25 -12.07 10.18 -13.53
CA ALA A 25 -11.57 10.44 -12.18
C ALA A 25 -12.56 11.31 -11.37
N ILE A 26 -13.12 12.36 -11.99
CA ILE A 26 -14.12 13.22 -11.36
C ILE A 26 -15.39 12.44 -11.05
N CYS A 27 -15.88 11.61 -11.98
CA CYS A 27 -17.08 10.78 -11.78
C CYS A 27 -16.86 9.73 -10.68
N ALA A 28 -15.70 9.07 -10.65
CA ALA A 28 -15.37 8.08 -9.62
C ALA A 28 -15.38 8.73 -8.22
N VAL A 29 -14.79 9.93 -8.07
CA VAL A 29 -14.83 10.67 -6.79
C VAL A 29 -16.24 11.13 -6.46
N GLY A 30 -17.00 11.65 -7.44
CA GLY A 30 -18.39 12.08 -7.25
C GLY A 30 -19.34 10.97 -6.80
N SER A 31 -19.12 9.74 -7.27
CA SER A 31 -19.92 8.57 -6.89
C SER A 31 -19.86 8.22 -5.40
N LEU A 32 -18.78 8.60 -4.71
CA LEU A 32 -18.63 8.39 -3.25
C LEU A 32 -19.59 9.28 -2.44
N TYR A 33 -20.05 10.39 -3.04
CA TYR A 33 -20.86 11.41 -2.37
C TYR A 33 -22.29 11.51 -2.91
N THR A 34 -22.63 10.75 -3.97
CA THR A 34 -23.96 10.79 -4.57
C THR A 34 -24.90 9.82 -3.83
N ALA A 35 -25.93 10.35 -3.17
CA ALA A 35 -26.94 9.54 -2.50
C ALA A 35 -27.67 8.63 -3.49
N ALA A 36 -27.96 7.39 -3.11
CA ALA A 36 -28.67 6.42 -3.92
C ALA A 36 -30.15 6.80 -4.08
N ASN A 37 -30.45 7.83 -4.86
CA ASN A 37 -31.83 8.21 -5.12
C ASN A 37 -32.38 7.39 -6.29
N ARG A 38 -33.29 6.46 -5.99
CA ARG A 38 -34.05 5.74 -7.01
C ARG A 38 -35.07 6.71 -7.63
N GLN A 39 -34.74 7.11 -8.86
CA GLN A 39 -35.56 7.81 -9.88
C GLN A 39 -35.71 9.33 -9.78
N ARG A 40 -35.30 10.01 -10.87
CA ARG A 40 -36.17 10.89 -11.66
C ARG A 40 -35.80 10.81 -13.14
N SER A 41 -36.80 10.56 -13.97
CA SER A 41 -36.73 10.62 -15.43
C SER A 41 -36.68 12.08 -15.89
N GLY A 42 -35.56 12.48 -16.49
CA GLY A 42 -35.41 13.78 -17.14
C GLY A 42 -33.93 14.13 -17.30
N ALA A 43 -33.43 14.04 -18.54
CA ALA A 43 -32.09 14.42 -19.00
C ALA A 43 -31.00 14.44 -17.89
N THR A 44 -30.61 13.26 -17.43
CA THR A 44 -29.42 13.10 -16.58
C THR A 44 -28.20 13.48 -17.40
N ASP A 45 -27.42 14.45 -16.91
CA ASP A 45 -26.15 14.85 -17.51
C ASP A 45 -25.25 13.63 -17.74
N PHE A 46 -24.40 13.66 -18.77
CA PHE A 46 -23.50 12.57 -19.13
C PHE A 46 -22.66 12.12 -17.92
N ALA A 47 -22.24 13.07 -17.08
CA ALA A 47 -21.51 12.81 -15.84
C ALA A 47 -22.36 12.05 -14.81
N GLU A 48 -23.63 12.42 -14.63
CA GLU A 48 -24.55 11.76 -13.71
C GLU A 48 -24.85 10.31 -14.15
N GLN A 49 -25.02 10.08 -15.46
CA GLN A 49 -25.18 8.72 -15.99
C GLN A 49 -23.94 7.84 -15.76
N HIS A 50 -22.74 8.38 -15.97
CA HIS A 50 -21.50 7.65 -15.73
C HIS A 50 -21.27 7.37 -14.24
N VAL A 51 -21.60 8.31 -13.36
CA VAL A 51 -21.58 8.12 -11.91
C VAL A 51 -22.53 6.99 -11.50
N ILE A 52 -23.76 7.00 -12.00
CA ILE A 52 -24.75 5.97 -11.72
C ILE A 52 -24.30 4.61 -12.27
N TYR A 53 -23.73 4.57 -13.48
CA TYR A 53 -23.23 3.34 -14.08
C TYR A 53 -22.03 2.78 -13.33
N ALA A 54 -21.03 3.60 -13.00
CA ALA A 54 -19.86 3.19 -12.22
C ALA A 54 -20.28 2.69 -10.84
N LYS A 55 -21.18 3.41 -10.16
CA LYS A 55 -21.76 2.97 -8.89
C LYS A 55 -22.52 1.65 -9.04
N SER A 56 -23.34 1.51 -10.08
CA SER A 56 -24.07 0.27 -10.35
C SER A 56 -23.14 -0.91 -10.62
N GLN A 57 -22.01 -0.71 -11.31
CA GLN A 57 -21.02 -1.75 -11.56
C GLN A 57 -20.30 -2.14 -10.27
N ILE A 58 -19.84 -1.15 -9.49
CA ILE A 58 -19.24 -1.38 -8.16
C ILE A 58 -20.21 -2.12 -7.26
N ASP A 59 -21.46 -1.65 -7.16
CA ASP A 59 -22.52 -2.27 -6.37
C ASP A 59 -22.85 -3.68 -6.90
N THR A 60 -22.79 -3.92 -8.21
CA THR A 60 -23.00 -5.26 -8.80
C THR A 60 -21.88 -6.21 -8.44
N HIS A 61 -20.61 -5.78 -8.50
CA HIS A 61 -19.46 -6.58 -8.04
C HIS A 61 -19.50 -6.82 -6.52
N LEU A 62 -19.88 -5.80 -5.75
CA LEU A 62 -20.07 -5.91 -4.30
C LEU A 62 -21.26 -6.81 -3.93
N MET A 63 -22.31 -6.88 -4.73
CA MET A 63 -23.48 -7.74 -4.46
C MET A 63 -23.32 -9.15 -5.04
N SER A 64 -22.50 -9.34 -6.07
CA SER A 64 -22.24 -10.64 -6.70
C SER A 64 -21.17 -11.47 -6.01
N GLY A 65 -20.41 -10.90 -5.08
CA GLY A 65 -19.30 -11.60 -4.43
C GLY A 65 -18.00 -11.62 -5.23
N GLN A 66 -18.00 -11.13 -6.48
CA GLN A 66 -16.78 -11.04 -7.28
C GLN A 66 -15.96 -9.83 -6.83
N GLU A 67 -14.70 -10.07 -6.41
CA GLU A 67 -13.74 -9.03 -5.98
C GLU A 67 -14.13 -8.25 -4.70
N LEU A 68 -15.22 -8.64 -4.05
CA LEU A 68 -15.77 -8.07 -2.80
C LEU A 68 -14.70 -8.02 -1.69
N LEU A 69 -13.91 -9.09 -1.57
CA LEU A 69 -12.81 -9.18 -0.63
C LEU A 69 -11.70 -8.14 -0.95
N GLN A 70 -11.38 -7.94 -2.22
CA GLN A 70 -10.31 -7.02 -2.66
C GLN A 70 -10.69 -5.56 -2.43
N CYS A 71 -11.94 -5.20 -2.73
CA CYS A 71 -12.47 -3.84 -2.51
C CYS A 71 -12.55 -3.49 -1.00
N LEU A 72 -13.02 -4.41 -0.16
CA LEU A 72 -13.13 -4.17 1.28
C LEU A 72 -11.76 -4.11 1.99
N GLN A 73 -10.78 -4.85 1.48
CA GLN A 73 -9.42 -4.85 2.04
C GLN A 73 -8.69 -3.53 1.79
N GLY A 74 -8.77 -3.00 0.57
CA GLY A 74 -8.20 -1.69 0.27
C GLY A 74 -8.83 -0.58 1.13
N GLN A 75 -10.14 -0.67 1.38
CA GLN A 75 -10.81 0.23 2.32
C GLN A 75 -10.27 0.13 3.75
N SER A 76 -9.91 -1.07 4.22
CA SER A 76 -9.37 -1.27 5.57
C SER A 76 -8.07 -0.49 5.80
N LEU A 77 -7.13 -0.55 4.86
CA LEU A 77 -5.89 0.24 4.94
C LEU A 77 -6.16 1.74 4.74
N ARG A 78 -7.08 2.12 3.85
CA ARG A 78 -7.45 3.53 3.64
C ARG A 78 -8.09 4.16 4.87
N ILE A 79 -8.85 3.41 5.67
CA ILE A 79 -9.42 3.88 6.94
C ILE A 79 -8.32 4.16 7.98
N ALA A 80 -7.18 3.46 7.92
CA ALA A 80 -6.06 3.70 8.84
C ALA A 80 -5.42 5.10 8.68
N VAL A 81 -5.53 5.72 7.49
CA VAL A 81 -4.96 7.04 7.17
C VAL A 81 -5.64 8.19 7.93
N PRO A 82 -6.97 8.41 7.86
CA PRO A 82 -7.63 9.45 8.65
C PRO A 82 -7.59 9.16 10.16
N LEU A 83 -7.30 7.93 10.57
CA LEU A 83 -7.01 7.57 11.97
C LEU A 83 -5.56 7.91 12.38
N GLY A 84 -4.71 8.33 11.44
CA GLY A 84 -3.30 8.69 11.65
C GLY A 84 -2.40 7.50 11.98
N LEU A 85 -2.82 6.27 11.70
CA LEU A 85 -2.09 5.06 12.12
C LEU A 85 -0.88 4.74 11.22
N ASN A 86 -0.83 5.32 10.02
CA ASN A 86 0.29 5.17 9.07
C ASN A 86 1.51 6.04 9.43
N LEU A 87 1.37 6.95 10.38
CA LEU A 87 2.42 7.88 10.81
C LEU A 87 2.70 7.69 12.31
N CYS A 88 3.95 7.90 12.68
CA CYS A 88 4.41 8.01 14.05
C CYS A 88 5.14 9.35 14.22
N PRO A 89 4.99 10.05 15.36
CA PRO A 89 5.82 11.21 15.65
C PRO A 89 7.32 10.90 15.45
N PRO A 90 8.12 11.83 14.91
CA PRO A 90 7.80 13.24 14.67
C PRO A 90 7.23 13.55 13.27
N PHE A 91 6.86 12.55 12.47
CA PHE A 91 6.46 12.77 11.08
C PHE A 91 5.07 13.41 10.96
N HIS A 92 5.01 14.59 10.33
CA HIS A 92 3.77 15.30 10.03
C HIS A 92 3.91 16.09 8.72
N ALA A 93 2.77 16.43 8.10
CA ALA A 93 2.77 17.28 6.92
C ALA A 93 3.28 18.70 7.26
N LEU A 94 3.93 19.35 6.30
CA LEU A 94 4.43 20.73 6.44
C LEU A 94 3.30 21.78 6.45
N ASN A 95 2.07 21.38 6.08
CA ASN A 95 0.94 22.29 6.05
C ASN A 95 0.43 22.59 7.47
N THR A 96 0.70 23.79 7.96
CA THR A 96 0.26 24.25 9.29
C THR A 96 -1.25 24.48 9.39
N THR A 97 -1.97 24.45 8.26
CA THR A 97 -3.42 24.71 8.18
C THR A 97 -4.28 23.48 8.47
N ALA A 98 -3.74 22.26 8.36
CA ALA A 98 -4.47 21.03 8.70
C ALA A 98 -4.33 20.75 10.20
N LYS A 99 -5.35 21.11 10.99
CA LYS A 99 -5.44 20.75 12.41
C LYS A 99 -5.61 19.23 12.54
N SER A 100 -4.57 18.55 13.03
CA SER A 100 -4.54 17.10 13.30
C SER A 100 -4.81 16.22 12.08
N THR A 101 -3.84 15.38 11.72
CA THR A 101 -4.02 14.35 10.68
C THR A 101 -4.90 13.18 11.14
N SER A 102 -5.18 13.08 12.45
CA SER A 102 -5.97 12.00 13.04
C SER A 102 -7.32 12.50 13.57
N ILE A 103 -8.38 11.73 13.27
CA ILE A 103 -9.74 11.91 13.81
C ILE A 103 -9.92 11.30 15.21
N ILE A 104 -8.97 10.47 15.67
CA ILE A 104 -8.99 9.87 17.01
C ILE A 104 -8.01 10.62 17.93
N PRO A 105 -8.25 10.67 19.24
CA PRO A 105 -7.33 11.31 20.18
C PRO A 105 -5.99 10.57 20.23
N ALA A 106 -4.95 11.25 20.70
CA ALA A 106 -3.66 10.63 20.99
C ALA A 106 -3.84 9.42 21.93
N PRO A 107 -3.04 8.35 21.78
CA PRO A 107 -3.10 7.20 22.67
C PRO A 107 -2.77 7.61 24.11
N LEU A 108 -3.51 7.07 25.08
CA LEU A 108 -3.35 7.37 26.50
C LEU A 108 -2.27 6.51 27.16
N THR A 109 -1.98 5.36 26.56
CA THR A 109 -1.00 4.41 27.08
C THR A 109 -0.11 3.90 25.96
N PHE A 110 1.08 3.46 26.33
CA PHE A 110 1.98 2.77 25.41
C PHE A 110 1.33 1.51 24.79
N VAL A 111 0.59 0.74 25.58
CA VAL A 111 -0.11 -0.46 25.09
C VAL A 111 -1.14 -0.09 24.01
N GLU A 112 -1.87 1.00 24.21
CA GLU A 112 -2.81 1.51 23.20
C GLU A 112 -2.07 1.97 21.94
N ASP A 113 -0.97 2.72 22.08
CA ASP A 113 -0.15 3.18 20.96
C ASP A 113 0.40 2.00 20.12
N GLU A 114 0.95 0.99 20.79
CA GLU A 114 1.49 -0.20 20.13
C GLU A 114 0.38 -1.07 19.53
N THR A 115 -0.80 -1.14 20.16
CA THR A 115 -1.97 -1.83 19.59
C THR A 115 -2.44 -1.15 18.30
N ARG A 116 -2.51 0.18 18.29
CA ARG A 116 -2.85 0.98 17.11
C ARG A 116 -1.83 0.77 15.98
N ARG A 117 -0.53 0.69 16.31
CA ARG A 117 0.56 0.35 15.38
C ARG A 117 0.39 -1.04 14.78
N ASN A 118 0.07 -2.04 15.60
CA ASN A 118 -0.17 -3.41 15.16
C ASN A 118 -1.39 -3.51 14.24
N ILE A 119 -2.46 -2.78 14.53
CA ILE A 119 -3.65 -2.70 13.67
C ILE A 119 -3.29 -2.15 12.28
N PHE A 120 -2.50 -1.08 12.23
CA PHE A 120 -2.01 -0.55 10.95
C PHE A 120 -1.22 -1.60 10.17
N TRP A 121 -0.27 -2.29 10.82
CA TRP A 121 0.54 -3.29 10.15
C TRP A 121 -0.28 -4.49 9.67
N LEU A 122 -1.28 -4.93 10.41
CA LEU A 122 -2.20 -5.98 9.96
C LEU A 122 -3.01 -5.55 8.73
N ALA A 123 -3.54 -4.32 8.73
CA ALA A 123 -4.24 -3.78 7.57
C ALA A 123 -3.31 -3.66 6.36
N TYR A 124 -2.06 -3.22 6.59
CA TYR A 124 -1.02 -3.14 5.58
C TYR A 124 -0.72 -4.52 4.97
N THR A 125 -0.43 -5.54 5.77
CA THR A 125 -0.06 -6.86 5.27
C THR A 125 -1.18 -7.53 4.49
N ILE A 126 -2.44 -7.31 4.90
CA ILE A 126 -3.61 -7.76 4.14
C ILE A 126 -3.63 -7.09 2.77
N ASP A 127 -3.54 -5.76 2.69
CA ASP A 127 -3.53 -5.05 1.40
C ASP A 127 -2.38 -5.54 0.49
N ARG A 128 -1.18 -5.78 1.04
CA ARG A 128 -0.03 -6.28 0.27
C ARG A 128 -0.21 -7.71 -0.23
N GLN A 129 -0.72 -8.61 0.62
CA GLN A 129 -0.88 -10.01 0.26
C GLN A 129 -1.87 -10.20 -0.89
N TYR A 130 -2.97 -9.43 -0.91
CA TYR A 130 -3.95 -9.51 -1.98
C TYR A 130 -3.58 -8.62 -3.18
N GLY A 131 -3.06 -7.42 -2.94
CA GLY A 131 -2.60 -6.51 -4.01
C GLY A 131 -1.47 -7.10 -4.85
N ALA A 132 -0.62 -7.96 -4.28
CA ALA A 132 0.40 -8.69 -5.02
C ALA A 132 -0.18 -9.65 -6.07
N SER A 133 -1.41 -10.14 -5.87
CA SER A 133 -2.04 -11.17 -6.72
C SER A 133 -2.86 -10.63 -7.91
N ASN A 134 -3.04 -9.31 -8.02
CA ASN A 134 -3.89 -8.69 -9.05
C ASN A 134 -3.15 -7.58 -9.81
N GLY A 135 -3.79 -6.96 -10.82
CA GLY A 135 -3.18 -5.91 -11.64
C GLY A 135 -3.26 -4.49 -11.07
N TRP A 136 -3.94 -4.29 -9.94
CA TRP A 136 -4.26 -2.97 -9.42
C TRP A 136 -3.11 -2.35 -8.64
N ALA A 137 -3.15 -1.03 -8.49
CA ALA A 137 -2.28 -0.31 -7.58
C ALA A 137 -2.67 -0.63 -6.12
N MET A 138 -1.68 -0.66 -5.23
CA MET A 138 -1.92 -0.83 -3.80
C MET A 138 -2.59 0.41 -3.21
N SER A 139 -3.37 0.23 -2.15
CA SER A 139 -4.29 1.27 -1.65
C SER A 139 -3.58 2.44 -0.96
N LEU A 140 -2.37 2.22 -0.48
CA LEU A 140 -1.52 3.22 0.17
C LEU A 140 -0.09 3.05 -0.33
N ASP A 141 0.55 4.14 -0.74
CA ASP A 141 1.95 4.13 -1.16
C ASP A 141 2.87 3.98 0.05
N ASP A 142 4.00 3.28 -0.10
CA ASP A 142 4.96 3.14 1.00
C ASP A 142 5.63 4.48 1.36
N ASN A 143 5.66 5.45 0.44
CA ASN A 143 6.14 6.80 0.72
C ASN A 143 5.19 7.59 1.63
N ASP A 144 3.94 7.16 1.78
CA ASP A 144 2.97 7.76 2.70
C ASP A 144 3.00 7.10 4.09
N ILE A 145 3.98 6.22 4.35
CA ILE A 145 4.11 5.46 5.60
C ILE A 145 5.39 5.89 6.33
N ALA A 146 5.22 6.44 7.52
CA ALA A 146 6.31 6.80 8.41
C ALA A 146 6.08 6.18 9.78
N GLN A 147 6.19 4.85 9.83
CA GLN A 147 5.80 4.05 10.98
C GLN A 147 6.94 3.17 11.49
N LEU A 148 7.04 2.97 12.81
CA LEU A 148 7.93 2.00 13.44
C LEU A 148 7.44 0.58 13.15
N LEU A 149 8.36 -0.36 12.98
CA LEU A 149 8.05 -1.80 12.98
C LEU A 149 7.50 -2.21 14.35
N PRO A 150 6.58 -3.20 14.40
CA PRO A 150 5.94 -3.58 15.66
C PRO A 150 6.95 -4.19 16.64
N LEU A 151 6.62 -4.11 17.92
CA LEU A 151 7.34 -4.83 18.95
C LEU A 151 6.95 -6.31 18.96
N PRO A 152 7.88 -7.18 19.39
CA PRO A 152 7.55 -8.57 19.66
C PRO A 152 6.36 -8.69 20.59
N ARG A 153 5.47 -9.65 20.32
CA ARG A 153 4.25 -9.85 21.12
C ARG A 153 4.53 -9.97 22.62
N ALA A 154 5.60 -10.66 22.99
CA ALA A 154 6.01 -10.83 24.39
C ALA A 154 6.28 -9.49 25.11
N LYS A 155 6.78 -8.46 24.40
CA LYS A 155 7.02 -7.12 24.97
C LYS A 155 5.72 -6.35 25.15
N LEU A 156 4.80 -6.46 24.19
CA LEU A 156 3.47 -5.88 24.31
C LEU A 156 2.69 -6.49 25.48
N ASP A 157 2.68 -7.83 25.59
CA ASP A 157 1.99 -8.56 26.66
C ASP A 157 2.57 -8.23 28.04
N ALA A 158 3.89 -7.97 28.12
CA ALA A 158 4.57 -7.53 29.33
C ALA A 158 4.45 -6.02 29.62
N GLY A 159 3.84 -5.23 28.74
CA GLY A 159 3.73 -3.78 28.87
C GLY A 159 5.08 -3.04 28.79
N ILE A 160 6.09 -3.65 28.16
CA ILE A 160 7.44 -3.08 28.06
C ILE A 160 7.49 -2.07 26.91
N SER A 161 7.64 -0.79 27.26
CA SER A 161 7.86 0.29 26.31
C SER A 161 9.31 0.36 25.86
N ILE A 162 9.53 0.54 24.56
CA ILE A 162 10.85 0.81 23.96
C ILE A 162 10.75 2.10 23.17
N SER A 163 11.69 2.99 23.44
CA SER A 163 11.75 4.31 22.81
C SER A 163 12.09 4.20 21.32
N ALA A 164 11.65 5.20 20.55
CA ALA A 164 11.71 5.16 19.09
C ALA A 164 13.16 5.10 18.55
N GLU A 165 14.13 5.67 19.27
CA GLU A 165 15.55 5.66 18.88
C GLU A 165 16.19 4.27 18.93
N HIS A 166 15.61 3.35 19.71
CA HIS A 166 16.05 1.95 19.78
C HIS A 166 15.18 1.03 18.92
N ARG A 167 14.31 1.58 18.06
CA ARG A 167 13.41 0.82 17.19
C ARG A 167 13.73 1.03 15.71
N GLN A 168 13.21 0.14 14.88
CA GLN A 168 13.40 0.20 13.43
C GLN A 168 12.24 0.93 12.75
N TRP A 169 12.57 1.87 11.87
CA TRP A 169 11.61 2.56 11.01
C TRP A 169 11.39 1.80 9.71
N SER A 170 10.14 1.68 9.28
CA SER A 170 9.78 0.92 8.07
C SER A 170 10.36 1.47 6.76
N HIS A 171 10.59 2.78 6.67
CA HIS A 171 11.12 3.45 5.48
C HIS A 171 12.66 3.40 5.37
N LEU A 172 13.35 2.89 6.39
CA LEU A 172 14.80 2.75 6.38
C LEU A 172 15.22 1.46 5.67
N SER A 173 16.23 1.53 4.79
CA SER A 173 16.63 0.40 3.95
C SER A 173 17.33 -0.71 4.73
N GLU A 174 17.97 -0.38 5.85
CA GLU A 174 18.57 -1.35 6.76
C GLU A 174 17.53 -2.21 7.48
N SER A 175 16.28 -1.72 7.63
CA SER A 175 15.21 -2.44 8.32
C SER A 175 14.85 -3.75 7.66
N TYR A 176 15.13 -3.91 6.36
CA TYR A 176 14.90 -5.17 5.64
C TYR A 176 15.85 -6.29 6.05
N LEU A 177 17.12 -5.97 6.34
CA LEU A 177 18.19 -6.97 6.50
C LEU A 177 18.73 -7.09 7.92
N ILE A 178 18.52 -6.09 8.77
CA ILE A 178 18.94 -6.12 10.17
C ILE A 178 17.78 -6.61 11.03
N HIS A 179 17.97 -7.72 11.76
CA HIS A 179 16.95 -8.35 12.62
C HIS A 179 17.44 -8.42 14.08
N PRO A 180 17.29 -7.32 14.87
CA PRO A 180 17.69 -7.33 16.27
C PRO A 180 16.89 -8.38 17.06
N PRO A 181 17.52 -9.35 17.75
CA PRO A 181 16.82 -10.45 18.42
C PRO A 181 15.76 -9.97 19.42
N GLU A 182 16.01 -8.85 20.09
CA GLU A 182 15.12 -8.26 21.09
C GLU A 182 13.92 -7.51 20.47
N LEU A 183 13.91 -7.27 19.16
CA LEU A 183 12.84 -6.58 18.42
C LEU A 183 12.22 -7.45 17.32
N THR A 184 12.70 -8.67 17.15
CA THR A 184 12.29 -9.55 16.05
C THR A 184 11.48 -10.71 16.60
N ASP A 185 10.27 -10.86 16.09
CA ASP A 185 9.49 -12.09 16.14
C ASP A 185 8.94 -12.41 14.75
N SER A 186 8.16 -13.49 14.64
CA SER A 186 7.54 -13.92 13.39
C SER A 186 6.66 -12.83 12.75
N PHE A 187 5.97 -11.99 13.55
CA PHE A 187 5.12 -10.92 13.03
C PHE A 187 5.96 -9.78 12.44
N THR A 188 7.04 -9.39 13.12
CA THR A 188 7.99 -8.40 12.60
C THR A 188 8.60 -8.87 11.27
N LEU A 189 9.02 -10.14 11.17
CA LEU A 189 9.58 -10.69 9.92
C LEU A 189 8.54 -10.72 8.78
N TYR A 190 7.30 -11.09 9.09
CA TYR A 190 6.21 -11.09 8.13
C TYR A 190 5.97 -9.71 7.53
N ILE A 191 5.96 -8.65 8.34
CA ILE A 191 5.83 -7.27 7.85
C ILE A 191 7.00 -6.86 6.97
N LYS A 192 8.24 -7.19 7.37
CA LYS A 192 9.43 -6.88 6.57
C LYS A 192 9.35 -7.51 5.17
N VAL A 193 8.90 -8.75 5.07
CA VAL A 193 8.71 -9.40 3.77
C VAL A 193 7.55 -8.77 2.99
N MET A 194 6.46 -8.36 3.64
CA MET A 194 5.37 -7.63 2.98
C MET A 194 5.79 -6.24 2.48
N LEU A 195 6.71 -5.56 3.17
CA LEU A 195 7.37 -4.34 2.67
C LEU A 195 8.22 -4.63 1.42
N MET A 196 8.91 -5.78 1.37
CA MET A 196 9.66 -6.19 0.17
C MET A 196 8.74 -6.48 -1.02
N ILE A 197 7.67 -7.25 -0.80
CA ILE A 197 6.65 -7.54 -1.82
C ILE A 197 6.06 -6.24 -2.37
N SER A 198 5.74 -5.29 -1.50
CA SER A 198 5.23 -3.97 -1.89
C SER A 198 6.18 -3.25 -2.87
N ARG A 199 7.49 -3.25 -2.57
CA ARG A 199 8.50 -2.64 -3.46
C ARG A 199 8.63 -3.36 -4.80
N ILE A 200 8.61 -4.69 -4.80
CA ILE A 200 8.63 -5.50 -6.03
C ILE A 200 7.39 -5.22 -6.87
N LYS A 201 6.22 -5.17 -6.24
CA LYS A 201 4.95 -4.86 -6.88
C LYS A 201 4.96 -3.46 -7.50
N ASN A 202 5.40 -2.46 -6.75
CA ASN A 202 5.51 -1.09 -7.22
C ASN A 202 6.50 -0.96 -8.37
N PHE A 203 7.66 -1.64 -8.31
CA PHE A 203 8.60 -1.70 -9.43
C PHE A 203 7.92 -2.25 -10.69
N ASN A 204 7.28 -3.41 -10.61
CA ASN A 204 6.58 -4.01 -11.75
C ASN A 204 5.48 -3.09 -12.30
N HIS A 205 4.69 -2.47 -11.43
CA HIS A 205 3.57 -1.62 -11.83
C HIS A 205 4.03 -0.29 -12.44
N ARG A 206 5.14 0.28 -11.96
CA ARG A 206 5.60 1.63 -12.34
C ARG A 206 6.78 1.64 -13.30
N PHE A 207 7.35 0.48 -13.63
CA PHE A 207 8.56 0.39 -14.46
C PHE A 207 8.48 1.21 -15.75
N ARG A 208 7.39 1.07 -16.52
CA ARG A 208 7.22 1.79 -17.79
C ARG A 208 7.07 3.30 -17.61
N VAL A 209 6.51 3.74 -16.48
CA VAL A 209 6.45 5.17 -16.13
C VAL A 209 7.85 5.67 -15.78
N MET A 210 8.62 4.91 -15.00
CA MET A 210 10.02 5.25 -14.68
C MET A 210 10.88 5.36 -15.95
N GLU A 211 10.73 4.41 -16.88
CA GLU A 211 11.43 4.41 -18.17
C GLU A 211 11.07 5.65 -19.01
N HIS A 212 9.78 5.98 -19.09
CA HIS A 212 9.31 7.19 -19.78
C HIS A 212 9.87 8.48 -19.18
N LEU A 213 10.00 8.54 -17.85
CA LEU A 213 10.59 9.68 -17.14
C LEU A 213 12.12 9.70 -17.17
N GLY A 214 12.78 8.68 -17.75
CA GLY A 214 14.23 8.58 -17.83
C GLY A 214 14.91 8.31 -16.48
N ASP A 215 14.18 7.70 -15.53
CA ASP A 215 14.69 7.39 -14.19
C ASP A 215 15.97 6.53 -14.26
N PRO A 216 17.08 6.94 -13.61
CA PRO A 216 18.34 6.19 -13.64
C PRO A 216 18.22 4.73 -13.21
N GLY A 217 17.31 4.43 -12.28
CA GLY A 217 17.04 3.10 -11.76
C GLY A 217 16.35 2.17 -12.76
N SER A 218 15.69 2.72 -13.78
CA SER A 218 15.01 1.96 -14.85
C SER A 218 15.91 1.66 -16.06
N LYS A 219 17.12 2.24 -16.12
CA LYS A 219 18.03 2.08 -17.26
C LYS A 219 18.63 0.68 -17.27
N SER A 220 18.33 -0.11 -18.31
CA SER A 220 18.99 -1.39 -18.54
C SER A 220 20.43 -1.19 -18.98
N THR A 221 21.32 -2.00 -18.43
CA THR A 221 22.75 -2.03 -18.80
C THR A 221 23.07 -3.12 -19.80
N ARG A 222 22.14 -4.04 -20.07
CA ARG A 222 22.32 -5.20 -20.96
C ARG A 222 21.08 -5.41 -21.84
N MET A 223 21.29 -6.09 -22.97
CA MET A 223 20.21 -6.60 -23.83
C MET A 223 19.91 -8.06 -23.50
N ASN A 224 18.65 -8.47 -23.63
CA ASN A 224 18.20 -9.84 -23.46
C ASN A 224 18.45 -10.68 -24.74
N ARG A 225 18.08 -11.97 -24.71
CA ARG A 225 18.25 -12.88 -25.86
C ARG A 225 17.52 -12.46 -27.14
N TRP A 226 16.57 -11.55 -27.03
CA TRP A 226 15.75 -11.01 -28.13
C TRP A 226 16.21 -9.62 -28.58
N ASN A 227 17.38 -9.17 -28.10
CA ASN A 227 17.94 -7.85 -28.39
C ASN A 227 17.08 -6.67 -27.88
N GLU A 228 16.35 -6.88 -26.78
CA GLU A 228 15.58 -5.84 -26.08
C GLU A 228 16.25 -5.50 -24.74
N PRO A 229 16.01 -4.30 -24.17
CA PRO A 229 16.52 -3.93 -22.84
C PRO A 229 16.17 -4.99 -21.77
N ASP A 230 17.18 -5.57 -21.11
CA ASP A 230 16.95 -6.55 -20.04
C ASP A 230 16.64 -5.84 -18.72
N ILE A 231 15.39 -5.91 -18.29
CA ILE A 231 14.90 -5.30 -17.04
C ILE A 231 15.70 -5.79 -15.82
N ARG A 232 16.21 -7.01 -15.85
CA ARG A 232 16.99 -7.60 -14.74
C ARG A 232 18.36 -6.96 -14.57
N SER A 233 18.83 -6.26 -15.60
CA SER A 233 20.10 -5.52 -15.58
C SER A 233 19.97 -4.09 -15.07
N THR A 234 18.75 -3.69 -14.66
CA THR A 234 18.48 -2.36 -14.10
C THR A 234 18.93 -2.29 -12.65
N THR A 235 19.36 -1.10 -12.21
CA THR A 235 19.83 -0.88 -10.83
C THR A 235 18.73 -1.17 -9.82
N THR A 236 17.50 -0.73 -10.08
CA THR A 236 16.37 -0.96 -9.16
C THR A 236 16.05 -2.45 -9.04
N PHE A 237 16.05 -3.21 -10.14
CA PHE A 237 15.85 -4.65 -10.07
C PHE A 237 16.95 -5.33 -9.25
N SER A 238 18.22 -5.00 -9.54
CA SER A 238 19.37 -5.60 -8.84
C SER A 238 19.36 -5.33 -7.34
N GLN A 239 18.92 -4.14 -6.92
CA GLN A 239 18.75 -3.82 -5.49
C GLN A 239 17.65 -4.66 -4.83
N LEU A 240 16.50 -4.81 -5.49
CA LEU A 240 15.40 -5.63 -4.98
C LEU A 240 15.81 -7.11 -4.89
N ASP A 241 16.46 -7.64 -5.93
CA ASP A 241 16.96 -9.00 -5.99
C ASP A 241 17.98 -9.26 -4.86
N HIS A 242 18.93 -8.33 -4.66
CA HIS A 242 19.89 -8.42 -3.56
C HIS A 242 19.20 -8.46 -2.19
N ILE A 243 18.16 -7.64 -1.96
CA ILE A 243 17.41 -7.65 -0.69
C ILE A 243 16.72 -9.00 -0.49
N VAL A 244 16.05 -9.55 -1.51
CA VAL A 244 15.37 -10.85 -1.43
C VAL A 244 16.35 -11.99 -1.11
N VAL A 245 17.46 -12.06 -1.84
CA VAL A 245 18.48 -13.09 -1.65
C VAL A 245 19.13 -12.97 -0.26
N SER A 246 19.44 -11.73 0.16
CA SER A 246 20.11 -11.46 1.42
C SER A 246 19.22 -11.73 2.64
N PHE A 247 17.93 -11.42 2.56
CA PHE A 247 17.00 -11.56 3.68
C PHE A 247 17.10 -12.95 4.34
N ARG A 248 17.10 -14.01 3.51
CA ARG A 248 17.16 -15.39 4.00
C ARG A 248 18.49 -15.71 4.71
N SER A 249 19.61 -15.15 4.26
CA SER A 249 20.91 -15.39 4.90
C SER A 249 21.04 -14.71 6.26
N PHE A 250 20.32 -13.61 6.47
CA PHE A 250 20.34 -12.84 7.72
C PHE A 250 19.32 -13.31 8.77
N LEU A 251 18.48 -14.31 8.46
CA LEU A 251 17.57 -14.91 9.44
C LEU A 251 18.33 -15.71 10.50
N SER A 252 18.06 -15.38 11.77
CA SER A 252 18.52 -16.16 12.93
C SER A 252 18.03 -17.61 12.86
N HIS A 253 18.78 -18.52 13.48
CA HIS A 253 18.51 -19.96 13.43
C HIS A 253 17.07 -20.32 13.86
N GLU A 254 16.55 -19.64 14.89
CA GLU A 254 15.19 -19.84 15.42
C GLU A 254 14.07 -19.51 14.43
N PHE A 255 14.33 -18.71 13.40
CA PHE A 255 13.34 -18.33 12.38
C PHE A 255 13.49 -19.12 11.07
N LYS A 256 14.40 -20.10 11.01
CA LYS A 256 14.61 -20.90 9.80
C LYS A 256 13.56 -21.99 9.60
N ASP A 257 12.91 -22.45 10.67
CA ASP A 257 11.87 -23.46 10.60
C ASP A 257 10.52 -22.88 11.07
N PRO A 258 9.52 -22.74 10.18
CA PRO A 258 8.20 -22.27 10.57
C PRO A 258 7.36 -23.33 11.30
N VAL A 259 7.83 -24.57 11.42
CA VAL A 259 7.12 -25.67 12.09
C VAL A 259 7.85 -26.06 13.36
N VAL A 260 7.29 -25.71 14.51
CA VAL A 260 7.87 -26.04 15.82
C VAL A 260 6.86 -26.85 16.61
N ASN A 261 7.26 -28.02 17.11
CA ASN A 261 6.42 -28.90 17.94
C ASN A 261 5.06 -29.26 17.28
N ASN A 262 5.08 -29.55 15.96
CA ASN A 262 3.88 -29.88 15.17
C ASN A 262 2.83 -28.75 15.11
N ARG A 263 3.25 -27.51 15.39
CA ARG A 263 2.45 -26.29 15.19
C ARG A 263 3.13 -25.44 14.13
N ILE A 264 2.32 -24.88 13.23
CA ILE A 264 2.78 -23.98 12.18
C ILE A 264 2.63 -22.55 12.70
N ASP A 265 3.73 -21.81 12.72
CA ASP A 265 3.67 -20.35 12.86
C ASP A 265 3.24 -19.75 11.52
N SER A 266 2.02 -19.21 11.46
CA SER A 266 1.44 -18.71 10.21
C SER A 266 2.20 -17.52 9.63
N HIS A 267 2.73 -16.62 10.47
CA HIS A 267 3.48 -15.46 10.02
C HIS A 267 4.83 -15.90 9.48
N LEU A 268 5.53 -16.78 10.19
CA LEU A 268 6.83 -17.28 9.76
C LEU A 268 6.70 -18.17 8.51
N TYR A 269 5.68 -19.02 8.44
CA TYR A 269 5.39 -19.83 7.27
C TYR A 269 5.15 -18.95 6.02
N THR A 270 4.34 -17.90 6.17
CA THR A 270 4.07 -16.96 5.07
C THR A 270 5.32 -16.17 4.69
N THR A 271 6.16 -15.80 5.66
CA THR A 271 7.47 -15.16 5.44
C THR A 271 8.34 -16.02 4.52
N HIS A 272 8.45 -17.33 4.78
CA HIS A 272 9.20 -18.25 3.94
C HIS A 272 8.58 -18.43 2.56
N LEU A 273 7.25 -18.59 2.46
CA LEU A 273 6.56 -18.71 1.17
C LEU A 273 6.81 -17.51 0.25
N ALA A 274 6.75 -16.31 0.81
CA ALA A 274 6.97 -15.07 0.07
C ALA A 274 8.40 -14.90 -0.46
N LEU A 275 9.38 -15.61 0.10
CA LEU A 275 10.77 -15.63 -0.38
C LEU A 275 11.03 -16.72 -1.43
N HIS A 276 10.06 -17.62 -1.64
CA HIS A 276 10.15 -18.74 -2.59
C HIS A 276 9.38 -18.50 -3.89
N ALA A 277 8.53 -17.47 -3.95
CA ALA A 277 7.78 -17.04 -5.13
C ALA A 277 8.62 -16.11 -6.02
#